data_AF-A0ABC9YT92-F1
#
_entry.id   AF-A0ABC9YT92-F1
#
_cell.length_a   1.000
_cell.length_b   1.000
_cell.length_c   1.000
_cell.angle_alpha   90.00
_cell.angle_beta   90.00
_cell.angle_gamma   90.00
#
_symmetry.space_group_name_H-M   'P 1'
#
loop_
_entity.id
_entity.type
_entity.pdbx_description
1 polymer ?
#
loop_
_entity_poly.entity_id
_entity_poly.type
_entity_poly.pdbx_seq_one_letter_code
_entity_poly.pdbx_strand_id
1 'polypeptide(L)'
;MVESNYNKYGIGQVDGTSFVMPKSEADALLASMKGNPAAMEKALGLPDGFLKSNNLVRADIRHLDTAGLRIPSGNEADANSQRIPGCKLPSGGNEAMVDVGGVKPGTDYNVTETK
;
A
#
# COMPACT_ATOMS: atom_id res chain seq x y z
N MET A 1 1.67 -3.36 -1.79
CA MET A 1 0.63 -4.38 -1.49
C MET A 1 1.14 -5.76 -1.81
N VAL A 2 0.53 -6.82 -1.29
CA VAL A 2 0.95 -8.20 -1.59
C VAL A 2 0.61 -8.58 -3.03
N GLU A 3 1.54 -9.21 -3.72
CA GLU A 3 1.42 -9.65 -5.12
C GLU A 3 0.22 -10.59 -5.36
N SER A 4 -0.02 -11.55 -4.46
CA SER A 4 -1.16 -12.48 -4.59
C SER A 4 -2.52 -11.78 -4.54
N ASN A 5 -2.68 -10.79 -3.66
CA ASN A 5 -3.88 -9.96 -3.60
C ASN A 5 -4.03 -9.10 -4.85
N TYR A 6 -2.92 -8.50 -5.30
CA TYR A 6 -2.90 -7.74 -6.56
C TYR A 6 -3.36 -8.59 -7.76
N ASN A 7 -2.84 -9.82 -7.87
CA ASN A 7 -3.21 -10.72 -8.97
C ASN A 7 -4.68 -11.14 -8.93
N LYS A 8 -5.29 -11.17 -7.75
CA LYS A 8 -6.68 -11.59 -7.56
C LYS A 8 -7.68 -10.44 -7.72
N TYR A 9 -7.34 -9.25 -7.23
CA TYR A 9 -8.29 -8.14 -7.09
C TYR A 9 -7.82 -6.83 -7.75
N GLY A 10 -6.63 -6.80 -8.34
CA GLY A 10 -5.97 -5.56 -8.73
C GLY A 10 -5.61 -4.72 -7.50
N ILE A 11 -5.50 -3.40 -7.69
CA ILE A 11 -5.11 -2.49 -6.60
C ILE A 11 -6.26 -2.16 -5.63
N GLY A 12 -7.49 -2.60 -5.89
CA GLY A 12 -8.64 -2.27 -5.04
C GLY A 12 -9.03 -3.29 -4.00
N GLN A 13 -8.30 -4.40 -3.83
CA GLN A 13 -8.69 -5.46 -2.88
C GLN A 13 -10.16 -5.92 -3.09
N VAL A 14 -10.73 -6.60 -2.10
CA VAL A 14 -12.12 -7.11 -2.17
C VAL A 14 -13.17 -6.00 -2.05
N ASP A 15 -12.84 -4.86 -1.46
CA ASP A 15 -13.77 -3.76 -1.17
C ASP A 15 -13.65 -2.57 -2.14
N GLY A 16 -12.76 -2.65 -3.14
CA GLY A 16 -12.53 -1.59 -4.11
C GLY A 16 -11.65 -0.45 -3.59
N THR A 17 -11.02 -0.58 -2.42
CA THR A 17 -10.22 0.47 -1.79
C THR A 17 -8.75 0.09 -1.64
N SER A 18 -7.89 1.09 -1.46
CA SER A 18 -6.46 0.88 -1.21
C SER A 18 -5.88 1.89 -0.26
N PHE A 19 -5.03 1.40 0.64
CA PHE A 19 -4.10 2.24 1.38
C PHE A 19 -2.99 2.75 0.46
N VAL A 20 -2.73 4.05 0.51
CA VAL A 20 -1.72 4.72 -0.30
C VAL A 20 -0.85 5.64 0.55
N MET A 21 0.36 5.91 0.06
CA MET A 21 1.28 6.88 0.65
C MET A 21 1.87 7.79 -0.44
N PRO A 22 2.43 8.95 -0.09
CA PRO A 22 3.11 9.80 -1.05
C PRO A 22 4.23 9.06 -1.78
N LYS A 23 4.33 9.27 -3.10
CA LYS A 23 5.36 8.66 -3.94
C LYS A 23 6.78 8.87 -3.40
N SER A 24 7.08 10.08 -2.95
CA SER A 24 8.38 10.43 -2.37
C SER A 24 8.72 9.63 -1.12
N GLU A 25 7.73 9.30 -0.28
CA GLU A 25 7.94 8.47 0.90
C GLU A 25 8.15 6.99 0.53
N ALA A 26 7.40 6.48 -0.45
CA ALA A 26 7.62 5.13 -0.98
C ALA A 26 9.02 4.99 -1.61
N ASP A 27 9.46 6.00 -2.38
CA ASP A 27 10.80 6.05 -2.98
C ASP A 27 11.89 6.05 -1.90
N ALA A 28 11.75 6.91 -0.88
CA ALA A 28 12.69 6.99 0.24
C ALA A 28 12.72 5.68 1.05
N LEU A 29 11.57 5.07 1.30
CA LEU A 29 11.45 3.81 2.00
C LEU A 29 12.20 2.71 1.25
N LEU A 30 11.90 2.51 -0.04
CA LEU A 30 12.58 1.48 -0.86
C LEU A 30 14.10 1.69 -0.89
N ALA A 31 14.57 2.94 -1.05
CA ALA A 31 15.99 3.25 -1.04
C ALA A 31 16.67 2.96 0.32
N SER A 32 15.97 3.22 1.42
CA SER A 32 16.52 3.05 2.78
C SER A 32 16.62 1.59 3.21
N MET A 33 15.71 0.73 2.73
CA MET A 33 15.61 -0.66 3.22
C MET A 33 16.70 -1.58 2.65
N LYS A 34 17.31 -1.26 1.50
CA LYS A 34 18.40 -2.03 0.87
C LYS A 34 18.14 -3.55 0.85
N GLY A 35 16.90 -3.98 0.59
CA GLY A 35 16.51 -5.38 0.58
C GLY A 35 16.35 -6.04 1.96
N ASN A 36 16.14 -5.28 3.04
CA ASN A 36 15.81 -5.80 4.38
C ASN A 36 14.29 -5.91 4.58
N PRO A 37 13.70 -7.12 4.51
CA PRO A 37 12.25 -7.30 4.58
C PRO A 37 11.69 -6.97 5.96
N ALA A 38 12.41 -7.26 7.05
CA ALA A 38 11.93 -7.00 8.41
C ALA A 38 11.81 -5.49 8.69
N ALA A 39 12.75 -4.70 8.15
CA ALA A 39 12.68 -3.25 8.26
C ALA A 39 11.51 -2.67 7.43
N MET A 40 11.23 -3.26 6.26
CA MET A 40 10.07 -2.91 5.43
C MET A 40 8.74 -3.24 6.13
N GLU A 41 8.64 -4.42 6.76
CA GLU A 41 7.48 -4.82 7.55
C GLU A 41 7.16 -3.79 8.63
N LYS A 42 8.17 -3.45 9.44
CA LYS A 42 8.03 -2.44 10.50
C LYS A 42 7.63 -1.07 9.96
N ALA A 43 8.25 -0.63 8.86
CA ALA A 43 7.97 0.67 8.28
C ALA A 43 6.53 0.78 7.79
N LEU A 44 6.01 -0.28 7.16
CA LEU A 44 4.67 -0.37 6.60
C LEU A 44 3.60 -0.84 7.58
N GLY A 45 3.95 -1.15 8.84
CA GLY A 45 3.01 -1.70 9.81
C GLY A 45 2.46 -3.08 9.41
N LEU A 46 3.29 -3.90 8.77
CA LEU A 46 2.98 -5.29 8.45
C LEU A 46 3.35 -6.20 9.64
N PRO A 47 2.66 -7.33 9.83
CA PRO A 47 3.05 -8.31 10.86
C PRO A 47 4.49 -8.81 10.68
N ASP A 48 5.15 -9.15 11.80
CA ASP A 48 6.50 -9.70 11.76
C ASP A 48 6.58 -10.99 10.92
N GLY A 49 7.54 -11.02 9.99
CA GLY A 49 7.76 -12.15 9.09
C GLY A 49 6.76 -12.26 7.93
N PHE A 50 5.85 -11.30 7.77
CA PHE A 50 4.88 -11.25 6.68
C PHE A 50 5.51 -11.34 5.29
N LEU A 51 6.67 -10.70 5.07
CA LEU A 51 7.41 -10.69 3.81
C LEU A 51 8.34 -11.90 3.62
N LYS A 52 8.37 -12.86 4.55
CA LYS A 52 9.07 -14.14 4.33
C LYS A 52 8.32 -15.05 3.34
N SER A 53 7.02 -14.86 3.21
CA SER A 53 6.14 -15.70 2.39
C SER A 53 5.34 -14.90 1.37
N ASN A 54 5.50 -13.58 1.33
CA ASN A 54 4.74 -12.69 0.47
C ASN A 54 5.67 -11.73 -0.26
N ASN A 55 5.49 -11.62 -1.57
CA ASN A 55 6.14 -10.59 -2.37
C ASN A 55 5.30 -9.30 -2.32
N LEU A 56 5.99 -8.15 -2.34
CA LEU A 56 5.34 -6.86 -2.50
C LEU A 56 5.42 -6.40 -3.95
N VAL A 57 4.33 -5.79 -4.40
CA VAL A 57 4.29 -4.94 -5.57
C VAL A 57 3.98 -3.52 -5.17
N ARG A 58 4.54 -2.59 -5.94
CA ARG A 58 4.24 -1.17 -5.87
C ARG A 58 3.33 -0.80 -7.02
N ALA A 59 2.29 -0.01 -6.73
CA ALA A 59 1.45 0.62 -7.73
C ALA A 59 1.58 2.14 -7.64
N ASP A 60 1.99 2.79 -8.73
CA ASP A 60 2.01 4.25 -8.86
C ASP A 60 0.75 4.69 -9.65
N ILE A 61 -0.20 5.34 -8.95
CA ILE A 61 -1.49 5.80 -9.48
C ILE A 61 -1.31 7.18 -10.14
N ARG A 62 -1.87 7.39 -11.34
CA ARG A 62 -1.66 8.62 -12.15
C ARG A 62 -2.64 9.75 -11.83
N HIS A 63 -3.90 9.43 -11.51
CA HIS A 63 -4.99 10.40 -11.29
C HIS A 63 -5.67 10.15 -9.94
N LEU A 64 -5.12 10.75 -8.89
CA LEU A 64 -5.64 10.61 -7.51
C LEU A 64 -6.77 11.58 -7.19
N ASP A 65 -6.90 12.67 -7.95
CA ASP A 65 -7.90 13.72 -7.79
C ASP A 65 -9.34 13.20 -7.93
N THR A 66 -9.53 12.13 -8.69
CA THR A 66 -10.83 11.47 -8.85
C THR A 66 -10.99 10.22 -7.99
N ALA A 67 -9.99 9.85 -7.18
CA ALA A 67 -9.92 8.56 -6.49
C ALA A 67 -10.44 8.60 -5.03
N GLY A 68 -11.26 9.58 -4.65
CA GLY A 68 -11.91 9.59 -3.32
C GLY A 68 -10.93 9.61 -2.13
N LEU A 69 -9.81 10.35 -2.25
CA LEU A 69 -8.76 10.45 -1.23
C LEU A 69 -9.33 10.88 0.13
N ARG A 70 -9.15 10.05 1.15
CA ARG A 70 -9.71 10.28 2.50
C ARG A 70 -8.86 9.68 3.63
N ILE A 71 -9.27 10.00 4.85
CA ILE A 71 -8.76 9.36 6.07
C ILE A 71 -9.31 7.93 6.16
N PRO A 72 -8.48 6.89 6.40
CA PRO A 72 -8.97 5.54 6.63
C PRO A 72 -9.87 5.47 7.88
N SER A 73 -10.91 4.64 7.80
CA SER A 73 -11.87 4.41 8.88
C SER A 73 -11.45 3.29 9.84
N GLY A 74 -10.57 2.39 9.38
CA GLY A 74 -10.19 1.17 10.11
C GLY A 74 -11.09 -0.03 9.81
N ASN A 75 -12.10 0.12 8.92
CA ASN A 75 -12.99 -0.96 8.49
C ASN A 75 -12.67 -1.49 7.08
N GLU A 76 -11.57 -1.05 6.48
CA GLU A 76 -11.14 -1.48 5.15
C GLU A 76 -10.58 -2.91 5.17
N ALA A 77 -10.62 -3.61 4.03
CA ALA A 77 -10.30 -5.03 3.94
C ALA A 77 -8.90 -5.41 4.46
N ASP A 78 -7.92 -4.52 4.30
CA ASP A 78 -6.52 -4.70 4.74
C ASP A 78 -6.22 -4.02 6.09
N ALA A 79 -7.24 -3.55 6.82
CA ALA A 79 -7.07 -3.01 8.17
C ALA A 79 -6.65 -4.12 9.15
N ASN A 80 -5.69 -3.81 10.02
CA ASN A 80 -5.12 -4.76 10.97
C ASN A 80 -4.77 -4.06 12.30
N SER A 81 -4.35 -4.84 13.30
CA SER A 81 -4.05 -4.33 14.65
C SER A 81 -2.85 -3.39 14.75
N GLN A 82 -2.03 -3.27 13.70
CA GLN A 82 -0.93 -2.32 13.62
C GLN A 82 -1.38 -0.96 13.07
N ARG A 83 -2.58 -0.84 12.48
CA ARG A 83 -3.08 0.43 11.97
C ARG A 83 -3.44 1.36 13.12
N ILE A 84 -2.99 2.61 13.01
CA ILE A 84 -3.26 3.65 14.02
C ILE A 84 -4.09 4.79 13.41
N PRO A 85 -4.89 5.49 14.23
CA PRO A 85 -5.61 6.69 13.76
C PRO A 85 -4.66 7.80 13.29
N GLY A 86 -5.18 8.68 12.44
CA GLY A 86 -4.51 9.94 12.08
C GLY A 86 -3.74 9.94 10.77
N CYS A 87 -4.02 9.02 9.84
CA CYS A 87 -3.35 8.95 8.54
C CYS A 87 -1.84 8.71 8.64
N LYS A 88 -1.46 7.85 9.60
CA LYS A 88 -0.07 7.54 9.91
C LYS A 88 0.18 6.05 9.97
N LEU A 89 1.30 5.64 9.39
CA LEU A 89 1.91 4.35 9.68
C LEU A 89 2.51 4.38 11.09
N PRO A 90 2.72 3.21 11.74
CA PRO A 90 3.37 3.13 13.05
C PRO A 90 4.75 3.78 13.12
N SER A 91 5.43 3.86 11.97
CA SER A 91 6.73 4.50 11.80
C SER A 91 6.68 6.03 11.60
N GLY A 92 5.48 6.61 11.49
CA GLY A 92 5.25 8.05 11.27
C GLY A 92 5.06 8.48 9.81
N GLY A 93 5.20 7.55 8.86
CA GLY A 93 4.93 7.77 7.44
C GLY A 93 3.46 8.14 7.18
N ASN A 94 3.20 8.90 6.12
CA ASN A 94 1.85 9.32 5.75
C ASN A 94 1.10 8.18 5.05
N GLU A 95 -0.19 8.05 5.40
CA GLU A 95 -1.08 7.07 4.78
C GLU A 95 -2.47 7.65 4.58
N ALA A 96 -3.09 7.31 3.46
CA ALA A 96 -4.47 7.67 3.15
C ALA A 96 -5.19 6.50 2.48
N MET A 97 -6.49 6.67 2.27
CA MET A 97 -7.35 5.72 1.58
C MET A 97 -7.85 6.30 0.26
N VAL A 98 -7.94 5.46 -0.77
CA VAL A 98 -8.51 5.80 -2.08
C VAL A 98 -9.47 4.72 -2.57
N ASP A 99 -10.43 5.13 -3.40
CA ASP A 99 -11.34 4.25 -4.13
C ASP A 99 -10.75 3.98 -5.51
N VAL A 100 -10.39 2.72 -5.75
CA VAL A 100 -9.69 2.27 -6.95
C VAL A 100 -10.30 1.00 -7.54
N GLY A 101 -11.55 0.70 -7.18
CA GLY A 101 -12.33 -0.35 -7.81
C GLY A 101 -12.49 -0.10 -9.32
N GLY A 102 -12.13 -1.09 -10.14
CA GLY A 102 -12.31 -1.03 -11.59
C GLY A 102 -11.27 -0.23 -12.38
N VAL A 103 -10.23 0.29 -11.74
CA VAL A 103 -9.10 0.94 -12.43
C VAL A 103 -8.23 -0.08 -13.15
N LYS A 104 -7.57 0.33 -14.24
CA LYS A 104 -6.87 -0.54 -15.19
C LYS A 104 -5.36 -0.32 -15.18
N PRO A 105 -4.55 -1.40 -15.10
CA PRO A 105 -3.09 -1.30 -15.20
C PRO A 105 -2.69 -0.77 -16.58
N GLY A 106 -1.64 0.05 -16.63
CA GLY A 106 -1.13 0.68 -17.85
C GLY A 106 -1.90 1.95 -18.28
N THR A 107 -3.15 2.10 -17.84
CA THR A 107 -3.97 3.30 -18.06
C THR A 107 -3.99 4.18 -16.81
N ASP A 108 -4.44 3.65 -15.68
CA ASP A 108 -4.70 4.42 -14.46
C ASP A 108 -3.53 4.34 -13.47
N TYR A 109 -2.75 3.26 -13.54
CA TYR A 109 -1.58 3.05 -12.69
C TYR A 109 -0.52 2.19 -13.37
N ASN A 110 0.71 2.27 -12.86
CA ASN A 110 1.82 1.39 -13.24
C ASN A 110 2.18 0.47 -12.07
N VAL A 111 2.61 -0.75 -12.35
CA VAL A 111 3.05 -1.71 -11.33
C VAL A 111 4.53 -2.02 -11.48
N THR A 112 5.22 -2.15 -10.36
CA THR A 112 6.63 -2.55 -10.31
C THR A 112 6.84 -3.53 -9.16
N GLU A 113 7.57 -4.61 -9.43
CA GLU A 113 8.05 -5.53 -8.39
C GLU A 113 9.04 -4.79 -7.48
N THR A 114 8.86 -4.89 -6.17
CA THR A 114 9.83 -4.36 -5.22
C THR A 114 10.79 -5.48 -4.85
N LYS A 115 11.94 -5.54 -5.53
CA LYS A 115 13.05 -6.46 -5.21
C LYS A 115 14.02 -5.81 -4.23
#